data_AF-A0A1I7H537-F1
#
_entry.id   AF-A0A1I7H537-F1
#
_cell.length_a   1.000
_cell.length_b   1.000
_cell.length_c   1.000
_cell.angle_alpha   90.00
_cell.angle_beta   90.00
_cell.angle_gamma   90.00
#
_symmetry.space_group_name_H-M   'P 1'
#
loop_
_entity.id
_entity.type
_entity.pdbx_description
1 polymer ?
#
loop_
_entity_poly.entity_id
_entity_poly.type
_entity_poly.pdbx_seq_one_letter_code
_entity_poly.pdbx_strand_id
1 'polypeptide(L)' 'MKSKYIVFIIVLSGALTSCGGDKAPEANSTNCSGIGMQAVLPTFDNEAERQAFIDKCHAMTEK' A
#
# COMPACT_ATOMS: atom_id res chain seq x y z
N MET A 1 5.41 15.62 25.34
CA MET A 1 6.15 15.13 24.15
C MET A 1 5.64 15.89 22.93
N LYS A 2 6.52 16.48 22.11
CA LYS A 2 6.11 17.39 21.03
C LYS A 2 5.48 16.59 19.88
N SER A 3 4.19 16.79 19.63
CA SER A 3 3.37 16.13 18.58
C SER A 3 4.04 16.07 17.19
N LYS A 4 4.96 17.00 16.91
CA LYS A 4 5.77 17.07 15.68
C LYS A 4 6.61 15.82 15.38
N TYR A 5 7.01 15.06 16.38
CA TYR A 5 7.81 13.84 16.18
C TYR A 5 6.95 12.63 15.76
N ILE A 6 5.65 12.61 16.09
CA ILE A 6 4.75 11.50 15.75
C ILE A 6 4.52 11.44 14.24
N VAL A 7 4.28 12.59 13.61
CA VAL A 7 4.09 12.68 12.15
C VAL A 7 5.34 12.21 11.41
N PHE A 8 6.51 12.59 11.90
CA PHE A 8 7.79 12.17 11.33
C PHE A 8 8.01 10.66 11.43
N ILE A 9 7.65 10.04 12.55
CA ILE A 9 7.76 8.59 12.74
C ILE A 9 6.82 7.84 11.78
N ILE A 10 5.58 8.31 11.59
CA ILE A 10 4.62 7.65 10.68
C ILE A 10 5.11 7.71 9.22
N VAL A 11 5.60 8.87 8.79
CA VAL A 11 6.13 9.07 7.43
C VAL A 11 7.43 8.27 7.23
N LEU A 12 8.32 8.25 8.22
CA LEU A 12 9.58 7.50 8.15
C LEU A 12 9.34 5.99 8.12
N SER A 13 8.36 5.49 8.88
CA SER A 13 7.94 4.08 8.83
C SER A 13 7.41 3.68 7.45
N GLY A 14 6.62 4.54 6.80
CA GLY A 14 6.14 4.30 5.43
C GLY A 14 7.26 4.29 4.38
N ALA A 15 8.31 5.11 4.59
CA ALA A 15 9.50 5.11 3.74
C ALA A 15 10.43 3.92 4.01
N LEU A 16 10.51 3.43 5.26
CA LEU A 16 11.27 2.22 5.62
C LEU A 16 10.64 0.95 5.03
N THR A 17 9.30 0.89 4.90
CA THR A 17 8.62 -0.19 4.16
C THR A 17 8.79 -0.12 2.65
N SER A 18 9.29 0.98 2.08
CA SER A 18 9.54 1.11 0.64
C SER A 18 10.98 0.81 0.22
N CYS A 19 11.84 0.40 1.15
CA CYS A 19 13.22 -0.01 0.88
C CYS A 19 13.32 -1.54 0.68
N GLY A 20 12.36 -2.12 -0.03
CA GLY A 20 12.32 -3.51 -0.48
C GLY A 20 11.85 -3.50 -1.93
N GLY A 21 12.77 -3.17 -2.82
CA GLY A 21 12.47 -2.95 -4.23
C GLY A 21 12.12 -4.25 -4.94
N ASP A 22 10.82 -4.43 -5.19
CA ASP A 22 10.33 -4.69 -6.53
C ASP A 22 9.02 -3.91 -6.68
N LYS A 23 8.64 -3.51 -7.89
CA LYS A 23 7.58 -2.50 -8.08
C LYS A 23 6.22 -3.08 -7.68
N ALA A 24 5.85 -2.94 -6.41
CA ALA A 24 4.53 -3.30 -5.91
C ALA A 24 3.47 -2.69 -6.85
N PRO A 25 2.50 -3.49 -7.32
CA PRO A 25 1.43 -3.04 -8.20
C PRO A 25 0.79 -1.74 -7.71
N GLU A 26 0.63 -0.77 -8.62
CA GLU A 26 0.05 0.54 -8.29
C GLU A 26 -1.44 0.39 -7.97
N ALA A 27 -1.91 1.01 -6.87
CA ALA A 27 -3.33 1.10 -6.58
C ALA A 27 -3.99 2.13 -7.51
N ASN A 28 -4.74 1.65 -8.51
CA ASN A 28 -5.52 2.45 -9.44
C ASN A 28 -6.84 1.74 -9.78
N SER A 29 -7.75 2.39 -10.51
CA SER A 29 -9.08 1.82 -10.82
C SER A 29 -9.02 0.47 -11.55
N THR A 30 -8.02 0.26 -12.40
CA THR A 30 -7.84 -1.02 -13.11
C THR A 30 -7.40 -2.10 -12.13
N ASN A 31 -6.37 -1.85 -11.33
CA ASN A 31 -5.78 -2.82 -10.41
C ASN A 31 -6.67 -3.09 -9.19
N CYS A 32 -7.48 -2.12 -8.77
CA CYS A 32 -8.45 -2.26 -7.68
C CYS A 32 -9.82 -2.79 -8.13
N SER A 33 -10.03 -3.02 -9.44
CA SER A 33 -11.25 -3.67 -9.94
C SER A 33 -11.30 -5.14 -9.52
N GLY A 34 -12.48 -5.77 -9.52
CA GLY A 34 -12.60 -7.18 -9.11
C GLY A 34 -11.68 -8.12 -9.91
N ILE A 35 -11.59 -7.96 -11.23
CA ILE A 35 -10.71 -8.77 -12.09
C ILE A 35 -9.25 -8.35 -11.95
N GLY A 36 -8.97 -7.03 -11.94
CA GLY A 36 -7.60 -6.54 -11.79
C GLY A 36 -6.98 -6.93 -10.46
N MET A 37 -7.75 -6.89 -9.38
CA MET A 37 -7.29 -7.27 -8.05
C MET A 37 -6.99 -8.77 -8.00
N GLN A 38 -7.83 -9.63 -8.60
CA GLN A 38 -7.52 -11.06 -8.71
C GLN A 38 -6.23 -11.34 -9.50
N ALA A 39 -5.89 -10.53 -10.49
CA ALA A 39 -4.66 -10.66 -11.27
C ALA A 39 -3.42 -10.14 -10.52
N VAL A 40 -3.60 -9.13 -9.66
CA VAL A 40 -2.54 -8.42 -8.94
C VAL A 40 -2.19 -9.07 -7.60
N LEU A 41 -3.17 -9.57 -6.85
CA LEU A 41 -2.92 -10.21 -5.55
C LEU A 41 -1.88 -11.35 -5.58
N PRO A 42 -1.83 -12.23 -6.60
CA PRO A 42 -0.83 -13.31 -6.67
C PRO A 42 0.61 -12.84 -6.94
N THR A 43 0.82 -11.59 -7.34
CA THR A 43 2.16 -11.07 -7.69
C THR A 43 2.90 -10.49 -6.49
N PHE A 44 2.30 -10.48 -5.30
CA PHE A 44 2.97 -10.05 -4.08
C PHE A 44 3.68 -11.22 -3.43
N ASP A 45 4.99 -11.06 -3.19
CA ASP A 45 5.79 -12.03 -2.43
C ASP A 45 5.64 -11.84 -0.90
N ASN A 46 5.09 -10.69 -0.48
CA ASN A 46 4.94 -10.27 0.90
C ASN A 46 3.48 -9.94 1.24
N GLU A 47 2.92 -10.63 2.23
CA GLU A 47 1.54 -10.41 2.67
C GLU A 47 1.33 -8.99 3.22
N ALA A 48 2.35 -8.38 3.83
CA ALA A 48 2.25 -7.00 4.32
C ALA A 48 2.08 -5.99 3.17
N GLU A 49 2.75 -6.20 2.05
CA GLU A 49 2.63 -5.34 0.86
C GLU A 49 1.30 -5.58 0.14
N ARG A 50 0.86 -6.84 0.08
CA ARG A 50 -0.47 -7.20 -0.42
C ARG A 50 -1.55 -6.49 0.37
N GLN A 51 -1.48 -6.51 1.70
CA GLN A 51 -2.47 -5.86 2.55
C GLN A 51 -2.43 -4.33 2.39
N ALA A 52 -1.24 -3.73 2.32
CA ALA A 52 -1.09 -2.31 2.05
C ALA A 52 -1.67 -1.89 0.68
N PHE A 53 -1.64 -2.76 -0.33
CA PHE A 53 -2.30 -2.53 -1.61
C PHE A 53 -3.83 -2.57 -1.49
N ILE A 54 -4.39 -3.58 -0.80
CA ILE A 54 -5.82 -3.70 -0.56
C ILE A 54 -6.34 -2.46 0.19
N ASP A 55 -5.65 -2.04 1.25
CA ASP A 55 -6.02 -0.89 2.05
C ASP A 55 -6.05 0.40 1.20
N LYS A 56 -5.10 0.57 0.27
CA LYS A 56 -5.11 1.69 -0.69
C LYS A 56 -6.32 1.64 -1.63
N CYS A 57 -6.70 0.46 -2.14
CA CYS A 57 -7.89 0.30 -2.98
C CYS A 57 -9.18 0.67 -2.24
N HIS A 58 -9.29 0.30 -0.96
CA HIS A 58 -10.43 0.68 -0.11
C HIS A 58 -10.48 2.19 0.11
N ALA A 59 -9.35 2.81 0.45
CA ALA A 59 -9.26 4.26 0.65
C ALA A 59 -9.64 5.08 -0.61
N MET A 60 -9.44 4.53 -1.81
CA MET A 60 -9.88 5.15 -3.06
C MET A 60 -11.39 5.07 -3.30
N THR A 61 -12.06 4.08 -2.69
CA THR A 61 -13.50 3.83 -2.87
C THR A 61 -14.34 4.59 -1.83
N GLU A 62 -13.80 4.86 -0.65
CA GLU A 62 -14.49 5.57 0.44
C GLU A 62 -14.50 7.12 0.30
N LYS A 63 -14.42 7.64 -0.93
CA LYS A 63 -14.46 9.10 -1.21
C LYS A 63 -15.84 9.53 -1.70
#